data_AF-A0A2H9MCJ9-F1
#
_entry.id   AF-A0A2H9MCJ9-F1
#
_cell.length_a   1.000
_cell.length_b   1.000
_cell.length_c   1.000
_cell.angle_alpha   90.00
_cell.angle_beta   90.00
_cell.angle_gamma   90.00
#
_symmetry.space_group_name_H-M   'P 1'
#
loop_
_entity.id
_entity.type
_entity.pdbx_description
1 polymer ?
#
loop_
_entity_poly.entity_id
_entity_poly.type
_entity_poly.pdbx_seq_one_letter_code
_entity_poly.pdbx_strand_id
1 'polypeptide(L)'
;MKRLITILLVLVLVSAFVVPFSVKAQNYKPVALMQLKINSENFNVDGLDMKFLPRGSAPLLIKEITYIPVRGVVEAAGGTVGWVSKERKVTISLNDKSLNLYIDVPVAEVNGSKVKISDNSDVEPIIVNSRTLIPAEFLIKSLGGTFDLNKATNNIDITLNKHLIQVIDATGRKVMVPKKIYKIVSLYPMSSQLLFPLKSEDKLIATPRGKVVNLNNFVKVFPNAKNLPDASHFRDPNVETILSYKPDLVITTYQTPIKKLEEAGIPVVLLNLESPQLMLKSIQFLGNILGKYEQARQALIYFNEKLNYIKDKTISVNKKATVYIAGANILTTFGGDFYQTYLADLAGALSISKDLKGGKVNVSVEQILLWNPDYIVLASYCADSVDDVLNNPKLKDLKAVKNKNVFRMPSYILSYDLPTPESILGIMWLSDKLYPQIVNFDIEKEARDFYKNVYNFNIPPEDLKAVIGG
;
A
#
# COMPACT_ATOMS: atom_id res chain seq x y z
N MET A 1 48.66 44.81 -27.67
CA MET A 1 48.57 43.70 -26.69
C MET A 1 47.50 44.04 -25.66
N LYS A 2 46.48 43.16 -25.53
CA LYS A 2 45.56 42.96 -24.37
C LYS A 2 44.70 44.17 -23.93
N ARG A 3 43.39 44.09 -23.70
CA ARG A 3 42.29 43.13 -23.96
C ARG A 3 41.04 43.92 -23.53
N LEU A 4 40.01 43.96 -24.37
CA LEU A 4 38.66 44.42 -24.04
C LEU A 4 38.08 43.62 -22.86
N ILE A 5 37.27 44.26 -22.02
CA ILE A 5 35.93 43.80 -21.57
C ILE A 5 35.20 45.05 -21.05
N THR A 6 34.20 45.50 -21.80
CA THR A 6 33.20 46.48 -21.39
C THR A 6 31.94 45.69 -21.05
N ILE A 7 31.50 45.74 -19.79
CA ILE A 7 30.24 45.15 -19.33
C ILE A 7 29.12 46.08 -19.76
N LEU A 8 28.27 45.63 -20.68
CA LEU A 8 27.00 46.27 -21.03
C LEU A 8 25.87 45.54 -20.28
N LEU A 9 25.16 46.27 -19.42
CA LEU A 9 23.90 45.81 -18.82
C LEU A 9 22.87 45.56 -19.93
N VAL A 10 22.35 44.33 -20.01
CA VAL A 10 21.10 44.03 -20.70
C VAL A 10 20.11 43.56 -19.64
N LEU A 11 19.19 44.46 -19.27
CA LEU A 11 17.99 44.14 -18.50
C LEU A 11 17.06 43.30 -19.41
N VAL A 12 17.05 41.98 -19.23
CA VAL A 12 15.99 41.13 -19.76
C VAL A 12 14.86 41.10 -18.73
N LEU A 13 13.81 41.87 -18.99
CA LEU A 13 12.50 41.73 -18.36
C LEU A 13 11.95 40.32 -18.69
N VAL A 14 12.18 39.36 -17.79
CA VAL A 14 11.43 38.11 -17.79
C VAL A 14 10.08 38.42 -17.13
N SER A 15 9.13 38.90 -17.94
CA SER A 15 7.72 38.89 -17.57
C SER A 15 7.32 37.42 -17.45
N ALA A 16 7.32 36.91 -16.22
CA ALA A 16 6.69 35.65 -15.89
C ALA A 16 5.20 35.77 -16.23
N PHE A 17 4.81 35.24 -17.40
CA PHE A 17 3.44 34.84 -17.63
C PHE A 17 3.14 33.72 -16.64
N VAL A 18 2.63 34.10 -15.48
CA VAL A 18 1.83 33.19 -14.65
C VAL A 18 0.58 32.94 -15.47
N VAL A 19 0.63 31.92 -16.33
CA VAL A 19 -0.59 31.35 -16.89
C VAL A 19 -1.32 30.76 -15.67
N PRO A 20 -2.50 31.27 -15.27
CA PRO A 20 -3.28 30.56 -14.29
C PRO A 20 -3.68 29.25 -14.95
N PHE A 21 -3.00 28.16 -14.60
CA PHE A 21 -3.43 26.83 -14.98
C PHE A 21 -4.75 26.58 -14.25
N SER A 22 -5.84 26.94 -14.92
CA SER A 22 -7.11 26.24 -14.75
C SER A 22 -6.78 24.76 -14.95
N VAL A 23 -6.81 23.99 -13.87
CA VAL A 23 -6.77 22.53 -13.92
C VAL A 23 -8.01 22.12 -14.73
N LYS A 24 -7.88 22.02 -16.05
CA LYS A 24 -8.81 21.25 -16.87
C LYS A 24 -8.79 19.85 -16.27
N ALA A 25 -9.94 19.36 -15.83
CA ALA A 25 -10.11 18.00 -15.33
C ALA A 25 -9.37 17.01 -16.23
N GLN A 26 -8.21 16.54 -15.79
CA GLN A 26 -7.54 15.43 -16.44
C GLN A 26 -8.36 14.20 -16.07
N ASN A 27 -9.01 13.56 -17.05
CA ASN A 27 -9.62 12.26 -16.86
C ASN A 27 -8.50 11.21 -16.90
N TYR A 28 -7.67 11.16 -15.85
CA TYR A 28 -6.64 10.14 -15.73
C TYR A 28 -7.27 8.76 -15.85
N LYS A 29 -6.60 7.87 -16.57
CA LYS A 29 -6.94 6.45 -16.65
C LYS A 29 -5.67 5.66 -16.40
N PRO A 30 -5.66 4.73 -15.43
CA PRO A 30 -4.55 3.80 -15.28
C PRO A 30 -4.33 3.04 -16.58
N VAL A 31 -3.09 3.05 -17.06
CA VAL A 31 -2.65 2.30 -18.23
C VAL A 31 -1.60 1.27 -17.82
N ALA A 32 -1.65 0.09 -18.42
CA ALA A 32 -0.57 -0.87 -18.36
C ALA A 32 0.48 -0.45 -19.41
N LEU A 33 1.65 -0.03 -18.95
CA LEU A 33 2.82 0.16 -19.81
C LEU A 33 3.58 -1.17 -19.88
N MET A 34 3.72 -1.71 -21.08
CA MET A 34 4.37 -2.99 -21.31
C MET A 34 5.56 -2.82 -22.24
N GLN A 35 6.69 -3.41 -21.85
CA GLN A 35 7.92 -3.39 -22.63
C GLN A 35 8.29 -4.83 -22.98
N LEU A 36 8.24 -5.13 -24.26
CA LEU A 36 8.52 -6.47 -24.79
C LEU A 36 9.74 -6.40 -25.72
N LYS A 37 10.24 -7.56 -26.10
CA LYS A 37 11.29 -7.67 -27.11
C LYS A 37 11.03 -8.84 -28.03
N ILE A 38 11.30 -8.66 -29.33
CA ILE A 38 11.22 -9.75 -30.31
C ILE A 38 12.11 -10.91 -29.85
N ASN A 39 11.60 -12.13 -29.96
CA ASN A 39 12.23 -13.39 -29.56
C ASN A 39 12.55 -13.49 -28.05
N SER A 40 11.98 -12.63 -27.20
CA SER A 40 12.10 -12.73 -25.75
C SER A 40 10.82 -13.28 -25.12
N GLU A 41 10.97 -14.26 -24.23
CA GLU A 41 9.87 -14.74 -23.37
C GLU A 41 9.62 -13.81 -22.19
N ASN A 42 10.59 -12.94 -21.86
CA ASN A 42 10.48 -11.99 -20.78
C ASN A 42 9.96 -10.65 -21.30
N PHE A 43 9.11 -10.01 -20.50
CA PHE A 43 8.59 -8.67 -20.74
C PHE A 43 8.38 -7.97 -19.42
N ASN A 44 8.26 -6.65 -19.44
CA ASN A 44 8.02 -5.85 -18.24
C ASN A 44 6.61 -5.25 -18.32
N VAL A 45 5.93 -5.12 -17.16
CA VAL A 45 4.66 -4.41 -17.03
C VAL A 45 4.75 -3.45 -15.85
N ASP A 46 4.69 -2.14 -16.12
CA ASP A 46 4.77 -1.10 -15.09
C ASP A 46 5.97 -1.23 -14.13
N GLY A 47 7.12 -1.70 -14.64
CA GLY A 47 8.34 -1.91 -13.86
C GLY A 47 8.48 -3.33 -13.30
N LEU A 48 7.46 -4.18 -13.38
CA LEU A 48 7.50 -5.56 -12.92
C LEU A 48 7.85 -6.54 -14.03
N ASP A 49 8.87 -7.36 -13.79
CA ASP A 49 9.28 -8.40 -14.73
C ASP A 49 8.29 -9.55 -14.76
N MET A 50 7.90 -9.90 -15.97
CA MET A 50 6.91 -10.91 -16.30
C MET A 50 7.48 -11.85 -17.34
N LYS A 51 6.88 -13.04 -17.43
CA LYS A 51 7.24 -14.05 -18.41
C LYS A 51 6.01 -14.56 -19.14
N PHE A 52 6.09 -14.63 -20.46
CA PHE A 52 5.07 -15.27 -21.26
C PHE A 52 5.00 -16.76 -20.92
N LEU A 53 3.78 -17.25 -20.70
CA LEU A 53 3.53 -18.64 -20.36
C LEU A 53 2.69 -19.35 -21.42
N PRO A 54 2.98 -20.64 -21.67
CA PRO A 54 4.18 -21.37 -21.22
C PRO A 54 5.45 -20.91 -21.96
N ARG A 55 6.60 -21.48 -21.57
CA ARG A 55 7.88 -21.32 -22.28
C ARG A 55 7.72 -21.60 -23.78
N GLY A 56 8.51 -20.90 -24.58
CA GLY A 56 8.44 -20.86 -26.04
C GLY A 56 7.49 -19.79 -26.60
N SER A 57 6.78 -19.06 -25.74
CA SER A 57 5.90 -17.96 -26.15
C SER A 57 6.68 -16.66 -26.18
N ALA A 58 6.89 -16.07 -27.35
CA ALA A 58 7.59 -14.79 -27.51
C ALA A 58 6.98 -13.96 -28.64
N PRO A 59 7.12 -12.62 -28.62
CA PRO A 59 6.85 -11.81 -29.79
C PRO A 59 7.75 -12.21 -30.97
N LEU A 60 7.20 -12.28 -32.18
CA LEU A 60 7.92 -12.67 -33.40
C LEU A 60 7.81 -11.57 -34.45
N LEU A 61 8.84 -11.44 -35.28
CA LEU A 61 8.82 -10.62 -36.49
C LEU A 61 8.76 -11.56 -37.70
N ILE A 62 7.64 -11.58 -38.42
CA ILE A 62 7.40 -12.45 -39.57
C ILE A 62 6.98 -11.58 -40.74
N LYS A 63 7.74 -11.60 -41.84
CA LYS A 63 7.47 -10.77 -43.03
C LYS A 63 7.16 -9.31 -42.67
N GLU A 64 8.01 -8.71 -41.83
CA GLU A 64 7.88 -7.34 -41.30
C GLU A 64 6.68 -7.07 -40.36
N ILE A 65 5.83 -8.07 -40.09
CA ILE A 65 4.73 -7.95 -39.14
C ILE A 65 5.17 -8.46 -37.77
N THR A 66 4.92 -7.65 -36.74
CA THR A 66 5.12 -8.07 -35.36
C THR A 66 3.90 -8.83 -34.86
N TYR A 67 4.15 -10.02 -34.36
CA TYR A 67 3.19 -10.94 -33.80
C TYR A 67 3.42 -11.05 -32.30
N ILE A 68 2.37 -10.94 -31.48
CA ILE A 68 2.49 -11.03 -30.01
C ILE A 68 1.65 -12.16 -29.40
N PRO A 69 2.13 -12.80 -28.32
CA PRO A 69 1.31 -13.72 -27.53
C PRO A 69 0.16 -12.96 -26.86
N VAL A 70 -1.04 -13.10 -27.41
CA VAL A 70 -2.23 -12.32 -27.03
C VAL A 70 -2.54 -12.38 -25.54
N ARG A 71 -2.42 -13.56 -24.93
CA ARG A 71 -2.81 -13.77 -23.53
C ARG A 71 -1.99 -12.93 -22.56
N GLY A 72 -0.66 -12.96 -22.69
CA GLY A 72 0.21 -12.25 -21.75
C GLY A 72 0.00 -10.73 -21.79
N VAL A 73 -0.28 -10.19 -22.98
CA VAL A 73 -0.49 -8.74 -23.17
C VAL A 73 -1.88 -8.31 -22.67
N VAL A 74 -2.94 -9.02 -23.04
CA VAL A 74 -4.32 -8.66 -22.64
C VAL A 74 -4.55 -8.88 -21.15
N GLU A 75 -4.09 -10.00 -20.58
CA GLU A 75 -4.30 -10.31 -19.17
C GLU A 75 -3.47 -9.39 -18.24
N ALA A 76 -2.33 -8.87 -18.72
CA ALA A 76 -1.55 -7.85 -18.01
C ALA A 76 -2.35 -6.53 -17.84
N ALA A 77 -3.18 -6.18 -18.82
CA ALA A 77 -4.13 -5.07 -18.70
C ALA A 77 -5.40 -5.42 -17.89
N GLY A 78 -5.55 -6.68 -17.46
CA GLY A 78 -6.73 -7.18 -16.73
C GLY A 78 -7.88 -7.66 -17.63
N GLY A 79 -7.66 -7.73 -18.94
CA GLY A 79 -8.63 -8.31 -19.88
C GLY A 79 -8.72 -9.83 -19.77
N THR A 80 -9.56 -10.44 -20.61
CA THR A 80 -9.74 -11.88 -20.71
C THR A 80 -9.46 -12.36 -22.14
N VAL A 81 -8.90 -13.56 -22.25
CA VAL A 81 -8.65 -14.22 -23.54
C VAL A 81 -9.19 -15.65 -23.50
N GLY A 82 -10.17 -15.93 -24.36
CA GLY A 82 -10.76 -17.25 -24.57
C GLY A 82 -10.28 -17.92 -25.86
N TRP A 83 -10.43 -19.24 -25.91
CA TRP A 83 -10.16 -20.05 -27.09
C TRP A 83 -11.35 -20.97 -27.36
N VAL A 84 -11.86 -20.94 -28.59
CA VAL A 84 -12.98 -21.75 -29.06
C VAL A 84 -12.46 -22.70 -30.15
N SER A 85 -12.11 -23.92 -29.74
CA SER A 85 -11.40 -24.89 -30.60
C SER A 85 -12.14 -25.23 -31.89
N LYS A 86 -13.46 -25.43 -31.83
CA LYS A 86 -14.28 -25.83 -33.00
C LYS A 86 -14.24 -24.80 -34.13
N GLU A 87 -14.11 -23.53 -33.76
CA GLU A 87 -14.09 -22.40 -34.70
C GLU A 87 -12.67 -21.90 -34.98
N ARG A 88 -11.64 -22.49 -34.34
CA ARG A 88 -10.27 -21.96 -34.30
C ARG A 88 -10.27 -20.46 -34.01
N LYS A 89 -11.06 -20.06 -33.00
CA LYS A 89 -11.36 -18.66 -32.69
C LYS A 89 -10.80 -18.25 -31.34
N VAL A 90 -10.23 -17.06 -31.30
CA VAL A 90 -9.74 -16.38 -30.10
C VAL A 90 -10.74 -15.29 -29.75
N THR A 91 -11.20 -15.28 -28.50
CA THR A 91 -12.08 -14.23 -28.00
C THR A 91 -11.30 -13.37 -27.02
N ILE A 92 -11.45 -12.04 -27.12
CA ILE A 92 -10.72 -11.08 -26.30
C ILE A 92 -11.72 -10.08 -25.74
N SER A 93 -11.63 -9.78 -24.45
CA SER A 93 -12.38 -8.69 -23.84
C SER A 93 -11.50 -7.82 -22.96
N LEU A 94 -11.58 -6.51 -23.15
CA LEU A 94 -10.93 -5.51 -22.30
C LEU A 94 -11.81 -4.26 -22.25
N ASN A 95 -12.33 -3.93 -21.07
CA ASN A 95 -13.28 -2.82 -20.90
C ASN A 95 -14.51 -2.96 -21.82
N ASP A 96 -14.79 -1.95 -22.64
CA ASP A 96 -15.87 -1.92 -23.63
C ASP A 96 -15.47 -2.56 -24.98
N LYS A 97 -14.25 -3.10 -25.10
CA LYS A 97 -13.76 -3.71 -26.33
C LYS A 97 -13.91 -5.23 -26.29
N SER A 98 -14.48 -5.78 -27.35
CA SER A 98 -14.62 -7.21 -27.60
C SER A 98 -14.08 -7.54 -29.00
N LEU A 99 -13.18 -8.51 -29.11
CA LEU A 99 -12.64 -8.96 -30.38
C LEU A 99 -12.83 -10.47 -30.53
N ASN A 100 -13.25 -10.89 -31.73
CA ASN A 100 -13.15 -12.27 -32.19
C ASN A 100 -12.15 -12.33 -33.35
N LEU A 101 -11.14 -13.18 -33.23
CA LEU A 101 -10.17 -13.42 -34.29
C LEU A 101 -10.14 -14.89 -34.64
N TYR A 102 -10.10 -15.21 -35.92
CA TYR A 102 -10.08 -16.58 -36.43
C TYR A 102 -8.69 -16.88 -36.97
N ILE A 103 -8.14 -18.05 -36.63
CA ILE A 103 -6.82 -18.45 -37.12
C ILE A 103 -6.87 -18.66 -38.63
N ASP A 104 -5.84 -18.18 -39.33
CA ASP A 104 -5.71 -18.22 -40.79
C ASP A 104 -6.83 -17.44 -41.52
N VAL A 105 -7.33 -16.36 -40.88
CA VAL A 105 -8.34 -15.47 -41.47
C VAL A 105 -7.92 -14.00 -41.29
N PRO A 106 -7.78 -13.21 -42.38
CA PRO A 106 -7.30 -11.82 -42.32
C PRO A 106 -8.36 -10.80 -41.89
N VAL A 107 -9.47 -11.26 -41.32
CA VAL A 107 -10.60 -10.45 -40.86
C VAL A 107 -10.94 -10.84 -39.43
N ALA A 108 -11.09 -9.83 -38.57
CA ALA A 108 -11.55 -9.97 -37.20
C ALA A 108 -12.94 -9.36 -37.04
N GLU A 109 -13.63 -9.69 -35.95
CA GLU A 109 -14.81 -8.97 -35.51
C GLU A 109 -14.42 -8.09 -34.33
N VAL A 110 -14.63 -6.78 -34.44
CA VAL A 110 -14.39 -5.82 -33.35
C VAL A 110 -15.74 -5.23 -32.96
N ASN A 111 -16.17 -5.47 -31.72
CA ASN A 111 -17.50 -5.09 -31.21
C ASN A 111 -18.64 -5.54 -32.15
N GLY A 112 -18.51 -6.74 -32.73
CA GLY A 112 -19.48 -7.34 -33.66
C GLY A 112 -19.39 -6.86 -35.11
N SER A 113 -18.55 -5.88 -35.42
CA SER A 113 -18.33 -5.41 -36.79
C SER A 113 -17.13 -6.09 -37.42
N LYS A 114 -17.23 -6.54 -38.67
CA LYS A 114 -16.09 -7.12 -39.41
C LYS A 114 -15.08 -6.03 -39.77
N VAL A 115 -13.82 -6.26 -39.41
CA VAL A 115 -12.70 -5.34 -39.64
C VAL A 115 -11.54 -6.12 -40.24
N LYS A 116 -10.94 -5.60 -41.31
CA LYS A 116 -9.71 -6.15 -41.88
C LYS A 116 -8.55 -5.96 -40.89
N ILE A 117 -7.71 -6.98 -40.74
CA ILE A 117 -6.57 -6.91 -39.83
C ILE A 117 -5.46 -6.01 -40.41
N SER A 118 -5.26 -6.09 -41.73
CA SER A 118 -4.35 -5.26 -42.50
C SER A 118 -4.91 -5.09 -43.92
N ASP A 119 -4.37 -4.12 -44.66
CA ASP A 119 -4.60 -4.02 -46.10
C ASP A 119 -3.93 -5.17 -46.86
N ASN A 120 -2.91 -5.81 -46.27
CA ASN A 120 -2.32 -7.04 -46.78
C ASN A 120 -3.11 -8.28 -46.30
N SER A 121 -3.67 -9.04 -47.23
CA SER A 121 -4.48 -10.24 -46.95
C SER A 121 -3.70 -11.42 -46.38
N ASP A 122 -2.36 -11.40 -46.44
CA ASP A 122 -1.51 -12.44 -45.84
C ASP A 122 -1.30 -12.21 -44.32
N VAL A 123 -1.83 -11.11 -43.78
CA VAL A 123 -1.69 -10.75 -42.36
C VAL A 123 -2.90 -11.25 -41.58
N GLU A 124 -2.70 -12.39 -40.93
CA GLU A 124 -3.74 -13.12 -40.20
C GLU A 124 -3.24 -13.59 -38.83
N PRO A 125 -4.12 -13.92 -37.88
CA PRO A 125 -3.76 -14.57 -36.63
C PRO A 125 -3.23 -15.97 -36.92
N ILE A 126 -2.13 -16.34 -36.27
CA ILE A 126 -1.43 -17.61 -36.54
C ILE A 126 -1.27 -18.44 -35.26
N ILE A 127 -0.98 -19.72 -35.44
CA ILE A 127 -0.51 -20.59 -34.36
C ILE A 127 0.95 -20.93 -34.58
N VAL A 128 1.79 -20.58 -33.60
CA VAL A 128 3.20 -20.99 -33.55
C VAL A 128 3.44 -21.69 -32.22
N ASN A 129 4.00 -22.90 -32.24
CA ASN A 129 4.27 -23.71 -31.03
C ASN A 129 3.04 -23.85 -30.11
N SER A 130 1.86 -24.12 -30.70
CA SER A 130 0.57 -24.22 -29.99
C SER A 130 0.14 -22.92 -29.27
N ARG A 131 0.64 -21.76 -29.72
CA ARG A 131 0.27 -20.44 -29.21
C ARG A 131 -0.31 -19.58 -30.31
N THR A 132 -1.46 -19.00 -30.01
CA THR A 132 -2.03 -17.94 -30.82
C THR A 132 -1.13 -16.72 -30.74
N LEU A 133 -0.62 -16.30 -31.90
CA LEU A 133 0.00 -15.01 -32.08
C LEU A 133 -0.89 -14.14 -32.96
N ILE A 134 -1.01 -12.87 -32.59
CA ILE A 134 -1.86 -11.90 -33.29
C ILE A 134 -0.98 -10.76 -33.79
N PRO A 135 -1.24 -10.21 -34.99
CA PRO A 135 -0.63 -8.97 -35.46
C PRO A 135 -0.79 -7.87 -34.41
N ALA A 136 0.33 -7.44 -33.84
CA ALA A 136 0.37 -6.65 -32.62
C ALA A 136 -0.28 -5.28 -32.80
N GLU A 137 0.07 -4.59 -33.88
CA GLU A 137 -0.46 -3.26 -34.16
C GLU A 137 -1.99 -3.26 -34.27
N PHE A 138 -2.57 -4.23 -34.99
CA PHE A 138 -4.02 -4.40 -35.10
C PHE A 138 -4.66 -4.64 -33.73
N LEU A 139 -4.12 -5.60 -32.97
CA LEU A 139 -4.65 -5.96 -31.65
C LEU A 139 -4.65 -4.74 -30.72
N ILE A 140 -3.51 -4.07 -30.59
CA ILE A 140 -3.34 -2.96 -29.64
C ILE A 140 -4.19 -1.77 -30.03
N LYS A 141 -4.22 -1.38 -31.31
CA LYS A 141 -5.08 -0.28 -31.78
C LYS A 141 -6.56 -0.59 -31.59
N SER A 142 -7.00 -1.83 -31.87
CA SER A 142 -8.39 -2.26 -31.68
C SER A 142 -8.83 -2.24 -30.21
N LEU A 143 -7.88 -2.44 -29.29
CA LEU A 143 -8.09 -2.32 -27.84
C LEU A 143 -7.95 -0.88 -27.31
N GLY A 144 -7.72 0.11 -28.19
CA GLY A 144 -7.58 1.52 -27.83
C GLY A 144 -6.23 1.87 -27.18
N GLY A 145 -5.19 1.10 -27.48
CA GLY A 145 -3.83 1.28 -27.00
C GLY A 145 -2.88 1.89 -28.01
N THR A 146 -1.62 2.05 -27.60
CA THR A 146 -0.50 2.44 -28.49
C THR A 146 0.47 1.29 -28.65
N PHE A 147 0.99 1.11 -29.86
CA PHE A 147 2.03 0.14 -30.20
C PHE A 147 3.17 0.88 -30.88
N ASP A 148 4.39 0.71 -30.37
CA ASP A 148 5.61 1.25 -30.97
C ASP A 148 6.69 0.16 -31.05
N LEU A 149 7.32 0.01 -32.21
CA LEU A 149 8.40 -0.94 -32.47
C LEU A 149 9.67 -0.17 -32.79
N ASN A 150 10.67 -0.30 -31.93
CA ASN A 150 12.02 0.14 -32.24
C ASN A 150 12.75 -0.95 -33.04
N LYS A 151 12.78 -0.81 -34.37
CA LYS A 151 13.43 -1.77 -35.28
C LYS A 151 14.94 -1.95 -35.04
N ALA A 152 15.63 -0.96 -34.48
CA ALA A 152 17.07 -1.05 -34.22
C ALA A 152 17.37 -1.93 -33.01
N THR A 153 16.50 -1.90 -31.98
CA THR A 153 16.70 -2.65 -30.73
C THR A 153 15.82 -3.89 -30.61
N ASN A 154 14.85 -4.04 -31.51
CA ASN A 154 13.78 -5.03 -31.46
C ASN A 154 12.90 -4.93 -30.20
N ASN A 155 12.86 -3.76 -29.56
CA ASN A 155 11.99 -3.49 -28.42
C ASN A 155 10.61 -3.05 -28.89
N ILE A 156 9.59 -3.44 -28.14
CA ILE A 156 8.20 -3.10 -28.37
C ILE A 156 7.66 -2.42 -27.13
N ASP A 157 7.14 -1.20 -27.29
CA ASP A 157 6.42 -0.50 -26.23
C ASP A 157 4.92 -0.53 -26.52
N ILE A 158 4.14 -1.00 -25.55
CA ILE A 158 2.69 -1.12 -25.63
C ILE A 158 2.05 -0.36 -24.47
N THR A 159 0.98 0.39 -24.74
CA THR A 159 0.08 0.89 -23.70
C THR A 159 -1.33 0.34 -23.91
N LEU A 160 -1.97 -0.08 -22.83
CA LEU A 160 -3.39 -0.46 -22.81
C LEU A 160 -4.08 0.15 -21.59
N ASN A 161 -5.33 0.61 -21.75
CA ASN A 161 -6.16 1.00 -20.61
C ASN A 161 -6.39 -0.21 -19.70
N LYS A 162 -6.16 -0.06 -18.39
CA LYS A 162 -6.42 -1.15 -17.44
C LYS A 162 -7.92 -1.42 -17.34
N HIS A 163 -8.26 -2.69 -17.14
CA HIS A 163 -9.62 -3.09 -16.89
C HIS A 163 -10.05 -2.66 -15.50
N LEU A 164 -11.05 -1.78 -15.40
CA LEU A 164 -11.56 -1.34 -14.11
C LEU A 164 -12.73 -2.21 -13.65
N ILE A 165 -12.74 -2.54 -12.36
CA ILE A 165 -13.81 -3.25 -11.67
C ILE A 165 -14.36 -2.40 -10.53
N GLN A 166 -15.66 -2.51 -10.26
CA GLN A 166 -16.27 -1.85 -9.12
C GLN A 166 -16.05 -2.66 -7.85
N VAL A 167 -15.60 -2.01 -6.79
CA VAL A 167 -15.45 -2.59 -5.45
C VAL A 167 -16.10 -1.68 -4.42
N ILE A 168 -16.32 -2.20 -3.21
CA ILE A 168 -16.75 -1.42 -2.05
C ILE A 168 -15.55 -1.34 -1.11
N ASP A 169 -15.07 -0.13 -0.83
CA ASP A 169 -13.93 0.08 0.06
C ASP A 169 -14.28 -0.12 1.55
N ALA A 170 -13.29 0.00 2.43
CA ALA A 170 -13.47 -0.25 3.87
C ALA A 170 -14.43 0.76 4.56
N THR A 171 -14.85 1.82 3.86
CA THR A 171 -15.80 2.83 4.33
C THR A 171 -17.20 2.66 3.75
N GLY A 172 -17.41 1.67 2.88
CA GLY A 172 -18.69 1.42 2.21
C GLY A 172 -18.87 2.18 0.90
N ARG A 173 -17.85 2.90 0.41
CA ARG A 173 -17.92 3.66 -0.84
C ARG A 173 -17.71 2.73 -2.04
N LYS A 174 -18.55 2.88 -3.08
CA LYS A 174 -18.34 2.23 -4.38
C LYS A 174 -17.24 2.96 -5.14
N VAL A 175 -16.24 2.22 -5.61
CA VAL A 175 -15.09 2.79 -6.34
C VAL A 175 -14.66 1.86 -7.47
N MET A 176 -14.21 2.46 -8.57
CA MET A 176 -13.60 1.74 -9.69
C MET A 176 -12.09 1.59 -9.45
N VAL A 177 -11.59 0.36 -9.46
CA VAL A 177 -10.16 0.05 -9.31
C VAL A 177 -9.68 -0.85 -10.45
N PRO A 178 -8.40 -0.76 -10.87
CA PRO A 178 -7.86 -1.72 -11.82
C PRO A 178 -7.95 -3.15 -11.31
N LYS A 179 -8.37 -4.09 -12.17
CA LYS A 179 -8.37 -5.52 -11.87
C LYS A 179 -6.94 -6.07 -11.68
N LYS A 180 -5.94 -5.41 -12.27
CA LYS A 180 -4.51 -5.66 -12.08
C LYS A 180 -3.83 -4.38 -11.59
N ILE A 181 -3.35 -4.42 -10.36
CA ILE A 181 -2.66 -3.30 -9.68
C ILE A 181 -1.18 -3.66 -9.54
N TYR A 182 -0.32 -2.81 -10.09
CA TYR A 182 1.14 -2.90 -10.09
C TYR A 182 1.79 -1.71 -9.39
N LYS A 183 1.16 -0.53 -9.43
CA LYS A 183 1.69 0.71 -8.85
C LYS A 183 0.73 1.31 -7.83
N ILE A 184 1.14 1.36 -6.57
CA ILE A 184 0.38 1.90 -5.44
C ILE A 184 1.09 3.13 -4.89
N VAL A 185 0.36 4.23 -4.80
CA VAL A 185 0.76 5.39 -3.99
C VAL A 185 0.02 5.31 -2.66
N SER A 186 0.72 5.45 -1.55
CA SER A 186 0.11 5.56 -0.24
C SER A 186 0.23 7.00 0.27
N LEU A 187 -0.87 7.59 0.77
CA LEU A 187 -0.82 8.95 1.36
C LEU A 187 -0.73 8.93 2.89
N TYR A 188 -0.76 7.75 3.50
CA TYR A 188 -0.73 7.57 4.94
C TYR A 188 0.23 6.43 5.32
N PRO A 189 1.26 6.69 6.18
CA PRO A 189 2.28 5.68 6.46
C PRO A 189 1.74 4.35 6.99
N MET A 190 0.68 4.38 7.81
CA MET A 190 0.05 3.16 8.34
C MET A 190 -0.64 2.35 7.24
N SER A 191 -1.22 3.02 6.23
CA SER A 191 -1.79 2.34 5.06
C SER A 191 -0.70 1.62 4.24
N SER A 192 0.51 2.18 4.17
CA SER A 192 1.65 1.53 3.50
C SER A 192 2.01 0.21 4.17
N GLN A 193 1.99 0.16 5.51
CA GLN A 193 2.32 -1.04 6.27
C GLN A 193 1.34 -2.21 6.02
N LEU A 194 0.12 -1.94 5.55
CA LEU A 194 -0.87 -2.99 5.28
C LEU A 194 -0.55 -3.83 4.02
N LEU A 195 0.42 -3.41 3.20
CA LEU A 195 0.87 -4.16 2.04
C LEU A 195 1.77 -5.34 2.41
N PHE A 196 2.48 -5.27 3.54
CA PHE A 196 3.45 -6.28 3.96
C PHE A 196 2.82 -7.63 4.31
N PRO A 197 1.74 -7.72 5.12
CA PRO A 197 1.05 -8.99 5.35
C PRO A 197 0.55 -9.65 4.05
N LEU A 198 0.37 -8.86 2.99
CA LEU A 198 -0.11 -9.30 1.68
C LEU A 198 1.01 -9.65 0.71
N LYS A 199 2.29 -9.50 1.10
CA LYS A 199 3.46 -9.65 0.24
C LYS A 199 3.28 -8.89 -1.07
N SER A 200 2.98 -7.60 -0.92
CA SER A 200 2.62 -6.66 -1.99
C SER A 200 3.29 -5.28 -1.80
N GLU A 201 4.27 -5.19 -0.90
CA GLU A 201 5.10 -4.01 -0.66
C GLU A 201 5.92 -3.60 -1.88
N ASP A 202 6.23 -4.54 -2.78
CA ASP A 202 6.88 -4.32 -4.08
C ASP A 202 6.09 -3.38 -5.00
N LYS A 203 4.77 -3.29 -4.81
CA LYS A 203 3.89 -2.40 -5.57
C LYS A 203 3.89 -0.96 -5.06
N LEU A 204 4.46 -0.68 -3.89
CA LEU A 204 4.47 0.67 -3.32
C LEU A 204 5.51 1.53 -4.05
N ILE A 205 5.04 2.56 -4.76
CA ILE A 205 5.90 3.46 -5.56
C ILE A 205 6.06 4.85 -4.96
N ALA A 206 5.25 5.25 -3.98
CA ALA A 206 5.43 6.46 -3.20
C ALA A 206 4.72 6.34 -1.85
N THR A 207 5.28 6.95 -0.81
CA THR A 207 4.70 6.99 0.55
C THR A 207 5.16 8.25 1.28
N PRO A 208 4.44 8.79 2.29
CA PRO A 208 4.81 10.02 2.94
C PRO A 208 6.14 9.86 3.70
N ARG A 209 7.08 10.80 3.51
CA ARG A 209 8.41 10.79 4.17
C ARG A 209 8.41 11.47 5.56
N GLY A 210 7.29 11.45 6.27
CA GLY A 210 7.12 12.15 7.53
C GLY A 210 7.93 11.57 8.70
N LYS A 211 8.17 12.40 9.74
CA LYS A 211 8.93 12.03 10.96
C LYS A 211 8.37 10.84 11.75
N VAL A 212 7.12 10.44 11.49
CA VAL A 212 6.46 9.33 12.20
C VAL A 212 7.04 7.97 11.83
N VAL A 213 7.71 7.87 10.67
CA VAL A 213 8.35 6.63 10.21
C VAL A 213 9.83 6.70 10.55
N ASN A 214 10.34 5.69 11.27
CA ASN A 214 11.78 5.48 11.36
C ASN A 214 12.28 4.96 10.00
N LEU A 215 12.74 5.88 9.15
CA LEU A 215 13.13 5.53 7.80
C LEU A 215 14.32 4.55 7.76
N ASN A 216 15.26 4.64 8.70
CA ASN A 216 16.40 3.72 8.74
C ASN A 216 15.94 2.28 8.95
N ASN A 217 15.04 2.07 9.91
CA ASN A 217 14.46 0.74 10.17
C ASN A 217 13.55 0.31 9.02
N PHE A 218 12.78 1.25 8.43
CA PHE A 218 11.95 0.93 7.28
C PHE A 218 12.76 0.46 6.08
N VAL A 219 13.92 1.08 5.82
CA VAL A 219 14.85 0.68 4.75
C VAL A 219 15.49 -0.68 5.02
N LYS A 220 15.73 -1.05 6.28
CA LYS A 220 16.19 -2.41 6.62
C LYS A 220 15.15 -3.46 6.24
N VAL A 221 13.88 -3.22 6.58
CA VAL A 221 12.76 -4.13 6.30
C VAL A 221 12.40 -4.16 4.82
N PHE A 222 12.41 -2.99 4.18
CA PHE A 222 12.08 -2.80 2.77
C PHE A 222 13.12 -1.91 2.09
N PRO A 223 14.21 -2.49 1.54
CA PRO A 223 15.31 -1.71 0.94
C PRO A 223 14.87 -0.70 -0.12
N ASN A 224 13.82 -1.02 -0.88
CA ASN A 224 13.26 -0.12 -1.89
C ASN A 224 12.68 1.18 -1.28
N ALA A 225 12.32 1.20 0.00
CA ALA A 225 11.90 2.39 0.74
C ALA A 225 12.93 3.53 0.66
N LYS A 226 14.21 3.21 0.44
CA LYS A 226 15.28 4.22 0.30
C LYS A 226 15.00 5.16 -0.85
N ASN A 227 14.43 4.65 -1.95
CA ASN A 227 14.28 5.37 -3.20
C ASN A 227 12.85 5.85 -3.47
N LEU A 228 11.90 5.56 -2.58
CA LEU A 228 10.50 5.98 -2.79
C LEU A 228 10.35 7.51 -2.72
N PRO A 229 9.79 8.18 -3.72
CA PRO A 229 9.46 9.59 -3.60
C PRO A 229 8.39 9.84 -2.52
N ASP A 230 8.33 11.10 -2.06
CA ASP A 230 7.33 11.53 -1.09
C ASP A 230 5.95 11.66 -1.75
N ALA A 231 4.94 10.99 -1.19
CA ALA A 231 3.60 10.95 -1.77
C ALA A 231 2.70 12.14 -1.42
N SER A 232 3.22 13.16 -0.74
CA SER A 232 2.47 14.20 -0.02
C SER A 232 1.67 13.66 1.18
N HIS A 233 1.10 14.56 1.98
CA HIS A 233 0.47 14.21 3.25
C HIS A 233 -1.04 13.99 3.09
N PHE A 234 -1.61 12.96 3.73
CA PHE A 234 -3.05 12.63 3.62
C PHE A 234 -4.03 13.79 3.92
N ARG A 235 -3.64 14.77 4.74
CA ARG A 235 -4.48 15.95 5.02
C ARG A 235 -4.54 16.96 3.88
N ASP A 236 -3.53 16.98 3.02
CA ASP A 236 -3.44 17.88 1.86
C ASP A 236 -2.79 17.15 0.68
N PRO A 237 -3.52 16.23 0.01
CA PRO A 237 -2.98 15.47 -1.11
C PRO A 237 -2.63 16.37 -2.30
N ASN A 238 -1.38 16.31 -2.76
CA ASN A 238 -0.95 17.02 -3.96
C ASN A 238 -1.26 16.19 -5.21
N VAL A 239 -2.36 16.52 -5.89
CA VAL A 239 -2.85 15.78 -7.06
C VAL A 239 -1.82 15.72 -8.19
N GLU A 240 -1.13 16.81 -8.50
CA GLU A 240 -0.14 16.88 -9.59
C GLU A 240 1.05 15.95 -9.31
N THR A 241 1.55 15.96 -8.07
CA THR A 241 2.62 15.08 -7.62
C THR A 241 2.21 13.62 -7.75
N ILE A 242 1.01 13.28 -7.27
CA ILE A 242 0.47 11.91 -7.34
C ILE A 242 0.31 11.47 -8.81
N LEU A 243 -0.23 12.32 -9.69
CA LEU A 243 -0.38 12.03 -11.12
C LEU A 243 0.97 11.82 -11.81
N SER A 244 2.02 12.54 -11.41
CA SER A 244 3.36 12.39 -11.97
C SER A 244 3.93 10.97 -11.77
N TYR A 245 3.49 10.27 -10.72
CA TYR A 245 3.87 8.88 -10.43
C TYR A 245 3.06 7.85 -11.23
N LYS A 246 2.02 8.27 -11.96
CA LYS A 246 1.14 7.42 -12.77
C LYS A 246 0.65 6.18 -11.99
N PRO A 247 -0.01 6.35 -10.83
CA PRO A 247 -0.44 5.24 -9.99
C PRO A 247 -1.60 4.47 -10.61
N ASP A 248 -1.69 3.18 -10.29
CA ASP A 248 -2.90 2.40 -10.54
C ASP A 248 -3.95 2.65 -9.46
N LEU A 249 -3.47 2.85 -8.24
CA LEU A 249 -4.28 2.97 -7.04
C LEU A 249 -3.60 3.89 -6.04
N VAL A 250 -4.38 4.75 -5.43
CA VAL A 250 -4.01 5.47 -4.20
C VAL A 250 -4.71 4.81 -3.01
N ILE A 251 -3.94 4.48 -1.97
CA ILE A 251 -4.46 3.99 -0.69
C ILE A 251 -4.24 5.03 0.41
N THR A 252 -5.25 5.28 1.23
CA THR A 252 -5.15 6.27 2.32
C THR A 252 -6.17 6.03 3.43
N THR A 253 -6.10 6.78 4.52
CA THR A 253 -7.09 6.77 5.62
C THR A 253 -8.40 7.46 5.20
N TYR A 254 -9.54 7.02 5.75
CA TYR A 254 -10.86 7.58 5.49
C TYR A 254 -11.00 9.09 5.77
N GLN A 255 -10.09 9.68 6.55
CA GLN A 255 -10.06 11.11 6.87
C GLN A 255 -9.50 11.99 5.74
N THR A 256 -8.99 11.39 4.66
CA THR A 256 -8.34 12.11 3.55
C THR A 256 -9.40 12.85 2.71
N PRO A 257 -9.22 14.15 2.39
CA PRO A 257 -10.06 14.85 1.43
C PRO A 257 -9.74 14.40 -0.02
N ILE A 258 -10.45 13.38 -0.50
CA ILE A 258 -10.13 12.72 -1.79
C ILE A 258 -10.79 13.34 -3.03
N LYS A 259 -11.70 14.30 -2.88
CA LYS A 259 -12.52 14.83 -3.99
C LYS A 259 -11.67 15.24 -5.20
N LYS A 260 -10.57 15.97 -4.99
CA LYS A 260 -9.68 16.42 -6.08
C LYS A 260 -8.95 15.26 -6.78
N LEU A 261 -8.67 14.17 -6.07
CA LEU A 261 -8.05 12.96 -6.64
C LEU A 261 -9.06 12.21 -7.52
N GLU A 262 -10.31 12.11 -7.05
CA GLU A 262 -11.40 11.48 -7.80
C GLU A 262 -11.76 12.29 -9.06
N GLU A 263 -11.85 13.61 -8.95
CA GLU A 263 -12.08 14.53 -10.08
C GLU A 263 -10.96 14.47 -11.13
N ALA A 264 -9.74 14.12 -10.70
CA ALA A 264 -8.62 13.85 -11.59
C ALA A 264 -8.62 12.43 -12.20
N GLY A 265 -9.62 11.59 -11.91
CA GLY A 265 -9.73 10.23 -12.43
C GLY A 265 -8.82 9.19 -11.75
N ILE A 266 -8.18 9.54 -10.64
CA ILE A 266 -7.29 8.63 -9.91
C ILE A 266 -8.14 7.63 -9.11
N PRO A 267 -7.94 6.30 -9.25
CA PRO A 267 -8.55 5.35 -8.34
C PRO A 267 -8.02 5.54 -6.92
N VAL A 268 -8.91 5.88 -5.98
CA VAL A 268 -8.56 6.05 -4.57
C VAL A 268 -9.40 5.11 -3.72
N VAL A 269 -8.79 4.35 -2.80
CA VAL A 269 -9.52 3.58 -1.80
C VAL A 269 -9.25 4.11 -0.40
N LEU A 270 -10.31 4.22 0.39
CA LEU A 270 -10.24 4.62 1.78
C LEU A 270 -10.17 3.39 2.67
N LEU A 271 -9.20 3.40 3.59
CA LEU A 271 -8.99 2.39 4.61
C LEU A 271 -9.45 2.93 5.96
N ASN A 272 -9.98 2.03 6.80
CA ASN A 272 -10.37 2.37 8.15
C ASN A 272 -9.42 1.68 9.14
N LEU A 273 -8.69 2.49 9.90
CA LEU A 273 -7.61 2.05 10.78
C LEU A 273 -7.87 2.46 12.23
N GLU A 274 -9.08 2.91 12.58
CA GLU A 274 -9.39 3.45 13.91
C GLU A 274 -9.38 2.39 15.02
N SER A 275 -9.52 1.11 14.66
CA SER A 275 -9.37 -0.01 15.58
C SER A 275 -8.62 -1.18 14.95
N PRO A 276 -8.07 -2.11 15.75
CA PRO A 276 -7.42 -3.31 15.24
C PRO A 276 -8.32 -4.16 14.33
N GLN A 277 -9.60 -4.30 14.66
CA GLN A 277 -10.54 -5.04 13.82
C GLN A 277 -10.80 -4.35 12.48
N LEU A 278 -10.87 -3.01 12.46
CA LEU A 278 -11.03 -2.24 11.22
C LEU A 278 -9.76 -2.29 10.36
N MET A 279 -8.59 -2.29 10.98
CA MET A 279 -7.31 -2.54 10.30
C MET A 279 -7.29 -3.93 9.65
N LEU A 280 -7.73 -4.99 10.34
CA LEU A 280 -7.81 -6.33 9.76
C LEU A 280 -8.81 -6.39 8.58
N LYS A 281 -9.96 -5.71 8.68
CA LYS A 281 -10.89 -5.57 7.55
C LYS A 281 -10.24 -4.85 6.36
N SER A 282 -9.42 -3.83 6.62
CA SER A 282 -8.67 -3.12 5.59
C SER A 282 -7.61 -4.02 4.92
N ILE A 283 -6.90 -4.87 5.68
CA ILE A 283 -5.99 -5.90 5.13
C ILE A 283 -6.77 -6.88 4.25
N GLN A 284 -7.92 -7.37 4.71
CA GLN A 284 -8.76 -8.28 3.93
C GLN A 284 -9.24 -7.64 2.61
N PHE A 285 -9.71 -6.39 2.67
CA PHE A 285 -10.11 -5.62 1.49
C PHE A 285 -8.96 -5.48 0.50
N LEU A 286 -7.78 -5.06 0.95
CA LEU A 286 -6.59 -4.96 0.10
C LEU A 286 -6.21 -6.32 -0.48
N GLY A 287 -6.28 -7.39 0.31
CA GLY A 287 -6.08 -8.75 -0.15
C GLY A 287 -7.00 -9.13 -1.31
N ASN A 288 -8.27 -8.75 -1.23
CA ASN A 288 -9.24 -9.03 -2.27
C ASN A 288 -8.93 -8.31 -3.59
N ILE A 289 -8.61 -7.01 -3.54
CA ILE A 289 -8.37 -6.22 -4.76
C ILE A 289 -6.99 -6.50 -5.36
N LEU A 290 -6.02 -6.95 -4.56
CA LEU A 290 -4.68 -7.30 -5.03
C LEU A 290 -4.56 -8.77 -5.47
N GLY A 291 -5.62 -9.58 -5.30
CA GLY A 291 -5.61 -11.01 -5.59
C GLY A 291 -4.76 -11.84 -4.62
N LYS A 292 -4.64 -11.39 -3.38
CA LYS A 292 -3.82 -11.95 -2.28
C LYS A 292 -4.71 -12.53 -1.17
N TYR A 293 -5.75 -13.28 -1.56
CA TYR A 293 -6.78 -13.82 -0.66
C TYR A 293 -6.18 -14.70 0.45
N GLU A 294 -5.27 -15.60 0.08
CA GLU A 294 -4.65 -16.51 1.05
C GLU A 294 -3.71 -15.77 2.02
N GLN A 295 -2.92 -14.80 1.54
CA GLN A 295 -2.06 -13.99 2.40
C GLN A 295 -2.89 -13.17 3.39
N ALA A 296 -3.98 -12.55 2.92
CA ALA A 296 -4.91 -11.85 3.81
C ALA A 296 -5.51 -12.79 4.85
N ARG A 297 -5.97 -13.98 4.44
CA ARG A 297 -6.53 -14.98 5.36
C ARG A 297 -5.50 -15.40 6.42
N GLN A 298 -4.27 -15.67 6.02
CA GLN A 298 -3.17 -16.03 6.93
C GLN A 298 -2.86 -14.91 7.93
N ALA A 299 -2.81 -13.66 7.47
CA ALA A 299 -2.66 -12.52 8.36
C ALA A 299 -3.80 -12.47 9.38
N LEU A 300 -5.05 -12.52 8.94
CA LEU A 300 -6.22 -12.49 9.84
C LEU A 300 -6.18 -13.62 10.89
N ILE A 301 -5.79 -14.84 10.49
CA ILE A 301 -5.64 -15.97 11.42
C ILE A 301 -4.58 -15.63 12.48
N TYR A 302 -3.37 -15.24 12.05
CA TYR A 302 -2.28 -14.92 12.96
C TYR A 302 -2.66 -13.84 13.98
N PHE A 303 -3.23 -12.71 13.53
CA PHE A 303 -3.63 -11.64 14.44
C PHE A 303 -4.72 -12.09 15.42
N ASN A 304 -5.76 -12.80 14.94
CA ASN A 304 -6.84 -13.26 15.81
C ASN A 304 -6.39 -14.32 16.82
N GLU A 305 -5.44 -15.19 16.45
CA GLU A 305 -4.86 -16.17 17.38
C GLU A 305 -4.19 -15.48 18.58
N LYS A 306 -3.37 -14.44 18.33
CA LYS A 306 -2.69 -13.69 19.40
C LYS A 306 -3.67 -12.92 20.28
N LEU A 307 -4.66 -12.26 19.66
CA LEU A 307 -5.68 -11.52 20.41
C LEU A 307 -6.58 -12.46 21.24
N ASN A 308 -6.95 -13.62 20.71
CA ASN A 308 -7.76 -14.60 21.44
C ASN A 308 -6.97 -15.22 22.59
N TYR A 309 -5.68 -15.52 22.41
CA TYR A 309 -4.83 -15.97 23.51
C TYR A 309 -4.86 -14.99 24.70
N ILE A 310 -4.67 -13.70 24.43
CA ILE A 310 -4.71 -12.67 25.49
C ILE A 310 -6.08 -12.62 26.14
N LYS A 311 -7.14 -12.60 25.32
CA LYS A 311 -8.52 -12.58 25.81
C LYS A 311 -8.81 -13.77 26.73
N ASP A 312 -8.45 -14.98 26.33
CA ASP A 312 -8.74 -16.21 27.08
C ASP A 312 -7.98 -16.25 28.41
N LYS A 313 -6.76 -15.70 28.46
CA LYS A 313 -6.00 -15.59 29.70
C LYS A 313 -6.54 -14.50 30.64
N THR A 314 -7.04 -13.41 30.09
CA THR A 314 -7.43 -12.22 30.86
C THR A 314 -8.93 -12.16 31.21
N ILE A 315 -9.75 -13.05 30.65
CA ILE A 315 -11.22 -13.04 30.86
C ILE A 315 -11.63 -13.25 32.33
N SER A 316 -10.85 -14.04 33.09
CA SER A 316 -11.12 -14.35 34.49
C SER A 316 -10.51 -13.35 35.49
N VAL A 317 -9.86 -12.29 34.99
CA VAL A 317 -9.26 -11.26 35.84
C VAL A 317 -10.36 -10.38 36.42
N ASN A 318 -10.74 -10.65 37.68
CA ASN A 318 -11.82 -9.94 38.39
C ASN A 318 -11.61 -8.41 38.47
N LYS A 319 -10.35 -7.97 38.63
CA LYS A 319 -9.98 -6.56 38.67
C LYS A 319 -8.94 -6.28 37.60
N LYS A 320 -9.41 -5.79 36.44
CA LYS A 320 -8.52 -5.37 35.35
C LYS A 320 -7.59 -4.26 35.81
N ALA A 321 -6.34 -4.32 35.35
CA ALA A 321 -5.37 -3.26 35.55
C ALA A 321 -5.81 -1.98 34.83
N THR A 322 -5.65 -0.84 35.49
CA THR A 322 -5.90 0.48 34.88
C THR A 322 -4.63 1.01 34.23
N VAL A 323 -4.73 1.47 32.98
CA VAL A 323 -3.59 1.98 32.21
C VAL A 323 -3.85 3.42 31.79
N TYR A 324 -2.87 4.28 32.03
CA TYR A 324 -2.79 5.62 31.43
C TYR A 324 -1.78 5.61 30.28
N ILE A 325 -2.26 5.82 29.05
CA ILE A 325 -1.39 5.95 27.87
C ILE A 325 -1.13 7.44 27.64
N ALA A 326 0.12 7.86 27.87
CA ALA A 326 0.57 9.23 27.65
C ALA A 326 0.98 9.43 26.18
N GLY A 327 0.57 10.55 25.60
CA GLY A 327 0.81 10.91 24.20
C GLY A 327 2.13 11.65 23.97
N ALA A 328 2.05 12.92 23.58
CA ALA A 328 3.22 13.75 23.30
C ALA A 328 4.03 14.12 24.56
N ASN A 329 3.38 14.13 25.72
CA ASN A 329 3.96 14.29 27.06
C ASN A 329 3.00 13.68 28.10
N ILE A 330 3.41 13.62 29.36
CA ILE A 330 2.66 13.03 30.48
C ILE A 330 1.31 13.72 30.75
N LEU A 331 1.09 14.93 30.24
CA LEU A 331 -0.16 15.71 30.37
C LEU A 331 -1.03 15.62 29.11
N THR A 332 -0.72 14.71 28.19
CA THR A 332 -1.52 14.46 27.00
C THR A 332 -1.91 12.98 26.94
N THR A 333 -3.14 12.68 26.55
CA THR A 333 -3.63 11.31 26.38
C THR A 333 -4.60 11.23 25.19
N PHE A 334 -5.24 10.06 25.03
CA PHE A 334 -6.15 9.76 23.95
C PHE A 334 -7.57 9.51 24.48
N GLY A 335 -8.58 9.98 23.75
CA GLY A 335 -9.97 9.68 24.07
C GLY A 335 -10.37 8.21 23.90
N GLY A 336 -11.59 7.89 24.30
CA GLY A 336 -12.12 6.52 24.24
C GLY A 336 -12.21 5.93 22.84
N ASP A 337 -12.46 6.78 21.86
CA ASP A 337 -12.70 6.38 20.47
C ASP A 337 -11.38 6.28 19.66
N PHE A 338 -10.22 6.35 20.32
CA PHE A 338 -8.90 6.30 19.69
C PHE A 338 -8.22 4.93 19.83
N TYR A 339 -7.36 4.62 18.86
CA TYR A 339 -6.64 3.34 18.75
C TYR A 339 -5.98 2.88 20.05
N GLN A 340 -5.35 3.80 20.79
CA GLN A 340 -4.65 3.51 22.04
C GLN A 340 -5.57 2.95 23.12
N THR A 341 -6.82 3.41 23.19
CA THR A 341 -7.81 2.86 24.13
C THR A 341 -8.14 1.41 23.77
N TYR A 342 -8.39 1.12 22.49
CA TYR A 342 -8.60 -0.26 22.01
C TYR A 342 -7.39 -1.16 22.25
N LEU A 343 -6.17 -0.63 22.10
CA LEU A 343 -4.94 -1.36 22.40
C LEU A 343 -4.90 -1.80 23.87
N ALA A 344 -5.21 -0.90 24.81
CA ALA A 344 -5.26 -1.24 26.23
C ALA A 344 -6.32 -2.31 26.54
N ASP A 345 -7.51 -2.18 25.96
CA ASP A 345 -8.60 -3.14 26.14
C ASP A 345 -8.23 -4.54 25.62
N LEU A 346 -7.58 -4.61 24.45
CA LEU A 346 -7.12 -5.86 23.85
C LEU A 346 -5.93 -6.48 24.60
N ALA A 347 -5.13 -5.68 25.30
CA ALA A 347 -4.11 -6.18 26.22
C ALA A 347 -4.71 -6.73 27.55
N GLY A 348 -6.03 -6.62 27.73
CA GLY A 348 -6.76 -7.06 28.91
C GLY A 348 -6.86 -6.01 30.02
N ALA A 349 -6.46 -4.77 29.75
CA ALA A 349 -6.52 -3.65 30.71
C ALA A 349 -7.81 -2.84 30.56
N LEU A 350 -7.93 -1.81 31.39
CA LEU A 350 -8.89 -0.71 31.26
C LEU A 350 -8.13 0.59 31.01
N SER A 351 -8.34 1.24 29.87
CA SER A 351 -7.83 2.60 29.66
C SER A 351 -8.52 3.58 30.60
N ILE A 352 -7.76 4.33 31.39
CA ILE A 352 -8.33 5.27 32.36
C ILE A 352 -8.93 6.52 31.70
N SER A 353 -8.55 6.79 30.44
CA SER A 353 -9.07 7.89 29.62
C SER A 353 -10.25 7.49 28.72
N LYS A 354 -10.79 6.26 28.87
CA LYS A 354 -11.83 5.71 27.97
C LYS A 354 -13.10 6.57 27.85
N ASP A 355 -13.42 7.36 28.87
CA ASP A 355 -14.64 8.17 28.90
C ASP A 355 -14.41 9.57 28.31
N LEU A 356 -13.15 9.94 28.01
CA LEU A 356 -12.82 11.19 27.34
C LEU A 356 -13.26 11.16 25.88
N LYS A 357 -13.71 12.31 25.39
CA LYS A 357 -14.08 12.54 23.99
C LYS A 357 -13.02 13.38 23.28
N GLY A 358 -12.92 13.19 21.97
CA GLY A 358 -11.91 13.85 21.15
C GLY A 358 -10.60 13.06 21.11
N GLY A 359 -9.80 13.30 20.07
CA GLY A 359 -8.61 12.51 19.79
C GLY A 359 -7.50 12.70 20.81
N LYS A 360 -6.63 13.68 20.58
CA LYS A 360 -5.58 14.05 21.55
C LYS A 360 -6.16 15.01 22.58
N VAL A 361 -6.05 14.66 23.85
CA VAL A 361 -6.65 15.38 24.97
C VAL A 361 -5.56 15.85 25.93
N ASN A 362 -5.61 17.12 26.34
CA ASN A 362 -4.77 17.63 27.42
C ASN A 362 -5.43 17.34 28.78
N VAL A 363 -4.64 16.92 29.76
CA VAL A 363 -5.10 16.62 31.12
C VAL A 363 -4.19 17.30 32.12
N SER A 364 -4.70 17.59 33.32
CA SER A 364 -3.90 18.17 34.39
C SER A 364 -3.22 17.08 35.24
N VAL A 365 -2.22 17.47 36.02
CA VAL A 365 -1.58 16.57 37.01
C VAL A 365 -2.61 16.07 38.01
N GLU A 366 -3.49 16.96 38.48
CA GLU A 366 -4.55 16.65 39.44
C GLU A 366 -5.52 15.61 38.87
N GLN A 367 -5.82 15.68 37.56
CA GLN A 367 -6.65 14.69 36.90
C GLN A 367 -5.98 13.31 36.88
N ILE A 368 -4.67 13.25 36.61
CA ILE A 368 -3.90 11.98 36.61
C ILE A 368 -3.83 11.42 38.05
N LEU A 369 -3.64 12.27 39.05
CA LEU A 369 -3.66 11.87 40.47
C LEU A 369 -5.03 11.33 40.90
N LEU A 370 -6.11 11.93 40.41
CA LEU A 370 -7.48 11.49 40.68
C LEU A 370 -7.78 10.14 40.02
N TRP A 371 -7.30 9.94 38.81
CA TRP A 371 -7.37 8.67 38.09
C TRP A 371 -6.53 7.55 38.73
N ASN A 372 -5.37 7.91 39.29
CA ASN A 372 -4.45 7.02 40.02
C ASN A 372 -4.23 5.64 39.35
N PRO A 373 -3.73 5.61 38.09
CA PRO A 373 -3.60 4.39 37.32
C PRO A 373 -2.61 3.40 37.94
N ASP A 374 -2.85 2.11 37.72
CA ASP A 374 -1.94 1.03 38.14
C ASP A 374 -0.67 0.99 37.27
N TYR A 375 -0.78 1.44 36.01
CA TYR A 375 0.29 1.49 35.02
C TYR A 375 0.27 2.78 34.19
N ILE A 376 1.45 3.28 33.85
CA ILE A 376 1.64 4.38 32.88
C ILE A 376 2.42 3.85 31.69
N VAL A 377 1.93 4.08 30.48
CA VAL A 377 2.61 3.75 29.23
C VAL A 377 2.84 5.03 28.44
N LEU A 378 4.09 5.42 28.28
CA LEU A 378 4.50 6.55 27.47
C LEU A 378 4.57 6.11 26.01
N ALA A 379 3.91 6.83 25.10
CA ALA A 379 4.13 6.60 23.67
C ALA A 379 5.65 6.70 23.35
N SER A 380 6.10 6.02 22.29
CA SER A 380 7.53 6.03 21.92
C SER A 380 8.06 7.44 21.62
N TYR A 381 7.17 8.33 21.17
CA TYR A 381 7.44 9.74 20.86
C TYR A 381 7.06 10.70 22.01
N CYS A 382 6.74 10.20 23.20
CA CYS A 382 6.47 11.03 24.37
C CYS A 382 7.75 11.79 24.77
N ALA A 383 7.65 13.09 25.03
CA ALA A 383 8.77 13.94 25.39
C ALA A 383 9.38 13.57 26.75
N ASP A 384 8.53 13.25 27.74
CA ASP A 384 8.98 12.80 29.06
C ASP A 384 9.55 11.38 28.97
N SER A 385 10.68 11.11 29.59
CA SER A 385 11.22 9.77 29.76
C SER A 385 10.55 9.02 30.93
N VAL A 386 10.82 7.72 31.03
CA VAL A 386 10.39 6.92 32.19
C VAL A 386 10.97 7.51 33.48
N ASP A 387 12.25 7.90 33.46
CA ASP A 387 12.92 8.49 34.62
C ASP A 387 12.35 9.87 34.98
N ASP A 388 11.97 10.69 33.99
CA ASP A 388 11.33 11.99 34.25
C ASP A 388 10.02 11.80 35.02
N VAL A 389 9.21 10.80 34.65
CA VAL A 389 7.94 10.49 35.31
C VAL A 389 8.16 9.88 36.69
N LEU A 390 9.09 8.94 36.83
CA LEU A 390 9.40 8.28 38.10
C LEU A 390 9.95 9.25 39.15
N ASN A 391 10.76 10.23 38.71
CA ASN A 391 11.38 11.20 39.61
C ASN A 391 10.55 12.49 39.78
N ASN A 392 9.40 12.62 39.13
CA ASN A 392 8.56 13.82 39.21
C ASN A 392 7.90 13.95 40.60
N PRO A 393 8.22 14.99 41.40
CA PRO A 393 7.66 15.15 42.74
C PRO A 393 6.13 15.30 42.77
N LYS A 394 5.52 15.76 41.66
CA LYS A 394 4.07 15.93 41.53
C LYS A 394 3.35 14.62 41.23
N LEU A 395 4.06 13.60 40.74
CA LEU A 395 3.50 12.29 40.36
C LEU A 395 3.88 11.18 41.34
N LYS A 396 4.73 11.48 42.33
CA LYS A 396 5.25 10.51 43.33
C LYS A 396 4.18 9.69 44.04
N ASP A 397 2.96 10.22 44.13
CA ASP A 397 1.87 9.58 44.87
C ASP A 397 1.04 8.58 44.06
N LEU A 398 1.23 8.55 42.74
CA LEU A 398 0.58 7.59 41.85
C LEU A 398 1.03 6.16 42.15
N LYS A 399 0.09 5.21 42.09
CA LYS A 399 0.40 3.77 42.20
C LYS A 399 1.43 3.34 41.16
N ALA A 400 1.25 3.74 39.90
CA ALA A 400 2.19 3.41 38.84
C ALA A 400 3.62 3.86 39.15
N VAL A 401 3.80 5.05 39.73
CA VAL A 401 5.12 5.59 40.09
C VAL A 401 5.70 4.85 41.30
N LYS A 402 4.91 4.67 42.37
CA LYS A 402 5.32 3.92 43.58
C LYS A 402 5.77 2.49 43.26
N ASN A 403 5.06 1.83 42.35
CA ASN A 403 5.33 0.45 41.94
C ASN A 403 6.35 0.34 40.80
N LYS A 404 6.86 1.47 40.28
CA LYS A 404 7.73 1.53 39.09
C LYS A 404 7.12 0.90 37.83
N ASN A 405 5.79 0.93 37.73
CA ASN A 405 5.00 0.47 36.60
C ASN A 405 4.84 1.59 35.55
N VAL A 406 5.97 2.19 35.17
CA VAL A 406 6.04 3.23 34.14
C VAL A 406 6.89 2.69 33.00
N PHE A 407 6.29 2.56 31.82
CA PHE A 407 6.93 1.94 30.67
C PHE A 407 6.88 2.84 29.44
N ARG A 408 7.80 2.61 28.50
CA ARG A 408 7.75 3.22 27.17
C ARG A 408 7.28 2.18 26.16
N MET A 409 6.30 2.55 25.35
CA MET A 409 5.81 1.75 24.23
C MET A 409 6.96 1.44 23.27
N PRO A 410 7.16 0.16 22.89
CA PRO A 410 8.15 -0.20 21.89
C PRO A 410 7.83 0.39 20.51
N SER A 411 8.85 0.46 19.67
CA SER A 411 8.72 0.96 18.30
C SER A 411 9.86 0.43 17.43
N TYR A 412 9.59 0.14 16.17
CA TYR A 412 10.65 -0.20 15.22
C TYR A 412 10.53 0.58 13.90
N ILE A 413 9.53 0.29 13.04
CA ILE A 413 9.24 1.16 11.90
C ILE A 413 8.37 2.33 12.36
N LEU A 414 7.29 2.02 13.06
CA LEU A 414 6.40 2.98 13.71
C LEU A 414 6.24 2.61 15.20
N SER A 415 5.65 3.52 15.96
CA SER A 415 5.24 3.25 17.33
C SER A 415 4.14 2.19 17.39
N TYR A 416 4.20 1.26 18.34
CA TYR A 416 3.23 0.16 18.42
C TYR A 416 1.84 0.59 18.93
N ASP A 417 1.72 1.84 19.40
CA ASP A 417 0.44 2.49 19.72
C ASP A 417 -0.28 3.08 18.49
N LEU A 418 0.24 2.81 17.28
CA LEU A 418 -0.35 3.25 16.02
C LEU A 418 -0.96 2.06 15.26
N PRO A 419 -1.99 2.29 14.42
CA PRO A 419 -2.72 1.20 13.76
C PRO A 419 -1.96 0.60 12.58
N THR A 420 -0.95 -0.19 12.91
CA THR A 420 -0.06 -0.88 11.97
C THR A 420 -0.05 -2.37 12.30
N PRO A 421 0.41 -3.25 11.39
CA PRO A 421 0.59 -4.65 11.70
C PRO A 421 1.51 -4.89 12.92
N GLU A 422 2.52 -4.04 13.14
CA GLU A 422 3.44 -4.17 14.30
C GLU A 422 2.74 -3.99 15.65
N SER A 423 1.58 -3.35 15.69
CA SER A 423 0.88 -3.07 16.95
C SER A 423 0.46 -4.33 17.71
N ILE A 424 0.36 -5.48 17.04
CA ILE A 424 0.11 -6.76 17.71
C ILE A 424 1.23 -7.10 18.69
N LEU A 425 2.48 -6.76 18.36
CA LEU A 425 3.62 -6.91 19.26
C LEU A 425 3.47 -5.98 20.47
N GLY A 426 2.97 -4.75 20.28
CA GLY A 426 2.66 -3.83 21.37
C GLY A 426 1.54 -4.33 22.29
N ILE A 427 0.49 -4.93 21.73
CA ILE A 427 -0.60 -5.52 22.50
C ILE A 427 -0.10 -6.71 23.32
N MET A 428 0.71 -7.59 22.72
CA MET A 428 1.32 -8.74 23.40
C MET A 428 2.28 -8.30 24.50
N TRP A 429 3.17 -7.34 24.21
CA TRP A 429 4.09 -6.75 25.17
C TRP A 429 3.35 -6.11 26.34
N LEU A 430 2.31 -5.31 26.08
CA LEU A 430 1.55 -4.67 27.15
C LEU A 430 0.86 -5.72 28.01
N SER A 431 0.24 -6.73 27.40
CA SER A 431 -0.45 -7.79 28.14
C SER A 431 0.50 -8.59 29.04
N ASP A 432 1.71 -8.88 28.55
CA ASP A 432 2.78 -9.52 29.34
C ASP A 432 3.20 -8.67 30.54
N LYS A 433 3.38 -7.34 30.37
CA LYS A 433 3.70 -6.43 31.48
C LYS A 433 2.58 -6.33 32.51
N LEU A 434 1.32 -6.36 32.07
CA LEU A 434 0.16 -6.24 32.95
C LEU A 434 -0.10 -7.52 33.75
N TYR A 435 0.13 -8.67 33.13
CA TYR A 435 -0.29 -9.98 33.63
C TYR A 435 0.78 -11.08 33.50
N PRO A 436 2.01 -10.87 34.00
CA PRO A 436 3.15 -11.77 33.76
C PRO A 436 3.01 -13.17 34.39
N GLN A 437 1.95 -13.42 35.17
CA GLN A 437 1.68 -14.72 35.79
C GLN A 437 0.74 -15.59 34.95
N ILE A 438 0.00 -14.99 34.01
CA ILE A 438 -1.06 -15.68 33.24
C ILE A 438 -0.91 -15.48 31.73
N VAL A 439 -0.24 -14.41 31.31
CA VAL A 439 0.17 -14.14 29.93
C VAL A 439 1.69 -14.33 29.87
N ASN A 440 2.14 -15.30 29.08
CA ASN A 440 3.54 -15.73 29.03
C ASN A 440 3.99 -15.79 27.57
N PHE A 441 4.13 -14.64 26.92
CA PHE A 441 4.69 -14.60 25.57
C PHE A 441 6.21 -14.62 25.64
N ASP A 442 6.84 -15.46 24.82
CA ASP A 442 8.24 -15.25 24.45
C ASP A 442 8.29 -14.10 23.44
N ILE A 443 8.34 -12.86 23.95
CA ILE A 443 8.24 -11.66 23.12
C ILE A 443 9.36 -11.58 22.08
N GLU A 444 10.55 -12.11 22.37
CA GLU A 444 11.64 -12.16 21.39
C GLU A 444 11.29 -13.12 20.24
N LYS A 445 10.85 -14.33 20.57
CA LYS A 445 10.41 -15.31 19.55
C LYS A 445 9.23 -14.77 18.74
N GLU A 446 8.26 -14.15 19.40
CA GLU A 446 7.06 -13.59 18.74
C GLU A 446 7.42 -12.43 17.80
N ALA A 447 8.36 -11.57 18.20
CA ALA A 447 8.92 -10.56 17.32
C ALA A 447 9.58 -11.18 16.09
N ARG A 448 10.47 -12.17 16.26
CA ARG A 448 11.14 -12.85 15.14
C ARG A 448 10.15 -13.51 14.18
N ASP A 449 9.16 -14.21 14.73
CA ASP A 449 8.10 -14.85 13.95
C ASP A 449 7.24 -13.81 13.21
N PHE A 450 6.91 -12.69 13.84
CA PHE A 450 6.18 -11.59 13.22
C PHE A 450 6.93 -11.04 12.00
N TYR A 451 8.17 -10.58 12.16
CA TYR A 451 8.90 -9.96 11.05
C TYR A 451 9.14 -10.96 9.91
N LYS A 452 9.40 -12.22 10.23
CA LYS A 452 9.59 -13.27 9.23
C LYS A 452 8.31 -13.55 8.45
N ASN A 453 7.19 -13.75 9.14
CA ASN A 453 5.96 -14.21 8.51
C ASN A 453 5.14 -13.08 7.90
N VAL A 454 5.14 -11.91 8.53
CA VAL A 454 4.34 -10.75 8.11
C VAL A 454 5.15 -9.83 7.21
N TYR A 455 6.43 -9.56 7.52
CA TYR A 455 7.25 -8.58 6.78
C TYR A 455 8.31 -9.22 5.87
N ASN A 456 8.37 -10.56 5.82
CA ASN A 456 9.39 -11.30 5.07
C ASN A 456 10.83 -10.86 5.42
N PHE A 457 11.05 -10.52 6.69
CA PHE A 457 12.28 -9.93 7.19
C PHE A 457 12.81 -10.72 8.38
N ASN A 458 14.08 -11.12 8.34
CA ASN A 458 14.74 -11.73 9.49
C ASN A 458 15.35 -10.62 10.35
N ILE A 459 14.69 -10.29 11.46
CA ILE A 459 15.15 -9.19 12.31
C ILE A 459 16.52 -9.50 12.96
N PRO A 460 17.52 -8.61 12.81
CA PRO A 460 18.83 -8.80 13.42
C PRO A 460 18.77 -8.77 14.95
N PRO A 461 19.63 -9.53 15.66
CA PRO A 461 19.68 -9.52 17.12
C PRO A 461 19.84 -8.12 17.73
N GLU A 462 20.66 -7.27 17.13
CA GLU A 462 20.92 -5.90 17.58
C GLU A 462 19.68 -4.99 17.53
N ASP A 463 18.71 -5.30 16.67
CA ASP A 463 17.49 -4.53 16.49
C ASP A 463 16.36 -4.97 17.44
N LEU A 464 16.44 -6.20 18.00
CA LEU A 464 15.39 -6.75 18.85
C LEU A 464 15.14 -5.92 20.10
N LYS A 465 16.18 -5.31 20.68
CA LYS A 465 16.01 -4.48 21.87
C LYS A 465 15.00 -3.34 21.64
N ALA A 466 15.02 -2.73 20.45
CA ALA A 466 14.07 -1.68 20.09
C ALA A 466 12.64 -2.21 19.91
N VAL A 467 12.53 -3.42 19.35
CA VAL A 467 11.25 -4.09 19.08
C VAL A 467 10.54 -4.54 20.35
N ILE A 468 11.30 -5.03 21.34
CA ILE A 468 10.73 -5.62 22.56
C ILE A 468 10.66 -4.66 23.75
N GLY A 469 11.15 -3.43 23.59
CA GLY A 469 10.99 -2.36 24.58
C GLY A 469 12.09 -2.24 25.63
N GLY A 470 13.30 -2.75 25.37
CA GLY A 470 14.46 -2.58 26.24
C GLY A 470 14.64 -3.63 27.32
#